data_AF-A0A4Q2YPB2-F1
#
_entry.id   AF-A0A4Q2YPB2-F1
#
_cell.length_a   1.000
_cell.length_b   1.000
_cell.length_c   1.000
_cell.angle_alpha   90.00
_cell.angle_beta   90.00
_cell.angle_gamma   90.00
#
_symmetry.space_group_name_H-M   'P 1'
#
loop_
_entity.id
_entity.type
_entity.pdbx_description
1 polymer ?
#
loop_
_entity_poly.entity_id
_entity_poly.type
_entity_poly.pdbx_seq_one_letter_code
_entity_poly.pdbx_strand_id
1 'polypeptide(L)' 'MMDGSLLVLGIAGPELTTDEAALFRKLQPAGYILFT' A
#
# COMPACT_ATOMS: atom_id res chain seq x y z
N MET A 1 -11.42 3.97 14.27
CA MET A 1 -10.09 3.50 13.84
C MET A 1 -10.30 2.77 12.52
N MET A 2 -9.64 3.18 11.44
CA MET A 2 -9.68 2.41 10.19
C MET A 2 -8.80 1.18 10.36
N ASP A 3 -9.38 0.00 10.18
CA ASP A 3 -8.63 -1.25 10.12
C ASP A 3 -8.06 -1.42 8.72
N GLY A 4 -6.77 -1.12 8.56
CA GLY A 4 -6.11 -1.18 7.26
C GLY A 4 -6.08 -2.57 6.65
N SER A 5 -6.28 -3.63 7.44
CA SER A 5 -6.38 -5.01 6.93
C SER A 5 -7.58 -5.23 6.00
N LEU A 6 -8.52 -4.27 5.93
CA LEU A 6 -9.63 -4.29 4.99
C LEU A 6 -9.30 -3.63 3.63
N LEU A 7 -8.07 -3.15 3.45
CA LEU A 7 -7.64 -2.42 2.25
C LEU A 7 -6.71 -3.28 1.39
N VAL A 8 -6.90 -3.15 0.07
CA VAL A 8 -5.94 -3.57 -0.95
C VAL A 8 -5.55 -2.32 -1.75
N LEU A 9 -4.25 -2.02 -1.81
CA LEU A 9 -3.73 -0.78 -2.40
C LEU A 9 -3.04 -1.03 -3.74
N GLY A 10 -3.15 -0.08 -4.68
CA GLY A 10 -2.36 -0.10 -5.91
C GLY A 10 -0.95 0.43 -5.67
N ILE A 11 0.04 -0.09 -6.41
CA ILE A 11 1.38 0.50 -6.50
C ILE A 11 1.48 1.25 -7.83
N ALA A 12 1.97 2.49 -7.79
CA ALA A 12 1.96 3.39 -8.94
C ALA A 12 2.97 2.99 -10.04
N GLY A 13 4.01 2.23 -9.70
CA GLY A 13 5.07 1.82 -10.63
C GLY A 13 5.85 0.60 -10.16
N PRO A 14 6.94 0.24 -10.85
CA PRO A 14 7.73 -0.96 -10.56
C PRO A 14 8.59 -0.84 -9.30
N GLU A 15 8.77 0.38 -8.78
CA GLU A 15 9.58 0.68 -7.60
C GLU A 15 8.73 1.36 -6.55
N LEU A 16 8.99 1.04 -5.28
CA LEU A 16 8.31 1.67 -4.15
C LEU A 16 9.07 2.93 -3.72
N THR A 17 8.40 4.07 -3.71
CA THR A 17 9.00 5.30 -3.17
C THR A 17 9.09 5.23 -1.64
N THR A 18 9.99 6.03 -1.06
CA THR A 18 10.12 6.13 0.41
C THR A 18 8.81 6.58 1.07
N ASP A 19 8.06 7.47 0.42
CA ASP A 19 6.81 8.00 0.94
C ASP A 19 5.69 6.95 0.93
N GLU A 20 5.58 6.18 -0.16
CA GLU A 20 4.65 5.05 -0.22
C GLU A 20 5.01 3.98 0.83
N ALA A 21 6.30 3.67 0.99
CA ALA A 21 6.75 2.74 2.03
C ALA A 21 6.37 3.20 3.45
N ALA A 22 6.53 4.50 3.74
CA ALA A 22 6.14 5.08 5.01
C ALA A 22 4.62 5.04 5.23
N LEU A 23 3.85 5.36 4.18
CA LEU A 23 2.40 5.34 4.21
C LEU A 23 1.85 3.92 4.41
N PHE A 24 2.36 2.95 3.65
CA PHE A 24 1.90 1.56 3.72
C PHE A 24 2.25 0.93 5.06
N ARG A 25 3.40 1.28 5.65
CA ARG A 25 3.74 0.87 7.02
C ARG A 25 2.75 1.45 8.05
N LYS A 26 2.28 2.68 7.86
CA LYS A 26 1.28 3.28 8.75
C LYS A 26 -0.11 2.65 8.58
N LEU A 27 -0.49 2.34 7.34
CA LEU A 27 -1.80 1.80 7.01
C LEU A 27 -1.92 0.31 7.32
N GLN A 28 -0.87 -0.49 7.13
CA GLN A 28 -0.89 -1.96 7.25
C GLN A 28 -2.00 -2.59 6.38
N PRO A 29 -1.97 -2.42 5.04
CA PRO A 29 -2.98 -3.01 4.15
C PRO A 29 -2.90 -4.54 4.14
N ALA A 30 -4.00 -5.21 3.78
CA ALA A 30 -4.01 -6.66 3.59
C ALA A 30 -3.20 -7.12 2.37
N GLY A 31 -3.00 -6.24 1.39
CA GLY A 31 -2.22 -6.56 0.21
C GLY A 31 -2.12 -5.42 -0.79
N TYR A 32 -1.48 -5.74 -1.92
CA TYR A 32 -1.26 -4.81 -3.02
C TYR A 32 -1.71 -5.41 -4.36
N ILE A 33 -2.19 -4.56 -5.27
CA ILE A 33 -2.50 -4.93 -6.66
C ILE A 33 -1.50 -4.24 -7.59
N LEU A 34 -0.97 -5.02 -8.53
CA LEU A 34 -0.06 -4.56 -9.58
C LEU A 34 -0.82 -4.45 -10.90
N PHE A 35 -0.49 -3.45 -11.71
CA PHE A 35 -1.11 -3.20 -13.01
C PHE A 35 -0.09 -3.40 -14.14
N THR A 36 -0.57 -3.76 -15.33
CA THR A 36 0.21 -3.88 -16.57
C THR A 36 0.17 -2.61 -17.39
#